data_AF-A0A4R0XLG4-F1
#
_entry.id   AF-A0A4R0XLG4-F1
#
_cell.length_a   1.000
_cell.length_b   1.000
_cell.length_c   1.000
_cell.angle_alpha   90.00
_cell.angle_beta   90.00
_cell.angle_gamma   90.00
#
_symmetry.space_group_name_H-M   'P 1'
#
loop_
_entity.id
_entity.type
_entity.pdbx_description
1 polymer ?
#
loop_
_entity_poly.entity_id
_entity_poly.type
_entity_poly.pdbx_seq_one_letter_code
_entity_poly.pdbx_strand_id
1 'polypeptide(L)'
;MKKTKFSKRIFGVGTLAMIAVPVAVAVSCSKGQNEDKDLKAWRDAIGDHEFTHQNDKFDLENKSGHDATIVSWVDGDTPVVRFEKPVKGKTEWKIRVAAIDTPELHAQADDGTWPETTGDEYIWAKKAKDFGDKVLPAGSKIRVITSDNKSYSRLVGSIFYKEKPEDKKYRSYSVDILNEGLALAFINVAKVNVINSVESLIGHSVADAYNNAFKNKKGLFSVDYKSILKVHGVTDDTNLRWRGTNTVETPNIYDMLGVKQGDK
;
A
#
# COMPACT_ATOMS: atom_id res chain seq x y z
N MET A 1 -42.12 -9.73 81.38
CA MET A 1 -40.65 -9.64 81.49
C MET A 1 -40.02 -11.00 81.24
N LYS A 2 -39.47 -11.23 80.04
CA LYS A 2 -38.52 -12.33 79.77
C LYS A 2 -37.42 -11.77 78.88
N LYS A 3 -36.22 -11.66 79.47
CA LYS A 3 -34.98 -11.30 78.77
C LYS A 3 -34.41 -12.58 78.14
N THR A 4 -34.12 -12.54 76.84
CA THR A 4 -33.30 -13.56 76.19
C THR A 4 -32.07 -12.90 75.58
N LYS A 5 -30.92 -13.50 75.89
CA LYS A 5 -29.55 -13.08 75.63
C LYS A 5 -29.08 -13.50 74.23
N PHE A 6 -28.13 -12.71 73.71
CA PHE A 6 -26.95 -13.07 72.89
C PHE A 6 -27.14 -13.94 71.63
N SER A 7 -26.67 -13.42 70.49
CA SER A 7 -25.32 -13.78 70.00
C SER A 7 -24.84 -12.78 68.93
N LYS A 8 -23.62 -12.25 69.12
CA LYS A 8 -22.89 -11.52 68.08
C LYS A 8 -22.34 -12.54 67.10
N ARG A 9 -22.78 -12.51 65.84
CA ARG A 9 -22.11 -13.21 64.75
C ARG A 9 -21.12 -12.26 64.10
N ILE A 10 -19.85 -12.63 64.21
CA ILE A 10 -18.72 -12.02 63.53
C ILE A 10 -18.88 -12.35 62.03
N PHE A 11 -19.06 -11.32 61.20
CA PHE A 11 -18.95 -11.46 59.75
C PHE A 11 -17.47 -11.62 59.41
N GLY A 12 -17.06 -12.86 59.12
CA GLY A 12 -15.77 -13.14 58.51
C GLY A 12 -15.75 -12.55 57.09
N VAL A 13 -14.85 -11.62 56.87
CA VAL A 13 -14.50 -11.11 55.54
C VAL A 13 -13.78 -12.26 54.81
N GLY A 14 -14.52 -12.99 53.99
CA GLY A 14 -13.98 -13.95 53.05
C GLY A 14 -13.38 -13.21 51.86
N THR A 15 -12.07 -13.00 51.88
CA THR A 15 -11.31 -12.53 50.72
C THR A 15 -11.36 -13.62 49.66
N LEU A 16 -12.27 -13.48 48.67
CA LEU A 16 -12.20 -14.28 47.44
C LEU A 16 -10.93 -13.85 46.70
N ALA A 17 -9.87 -14.64 46.84
CA ALA A 17 -8.76 -14.60 45.92
C ALA A 17 -9.30 -15.10 44.56
N MET A 18 -9.62 -14.17 43.66
CA MET A 18 -9.78 -14.50 42.26
C MET A 18 -8.44 -15.02 41.76
N ILE A 19 -8.31 -16.34 41.71
CA ILE A 19 -7.28 -16.99 40.91
C ILE A 19 -7.63 -16.62 39.48
N ALA A 20 -6.94 -15.59 38.95
CA ALA A 20 -6.89 -15.34 37.53
C ALA A 20 -6.26 -16.59 36.91
N VAL A 21 -7.10 -17.52 36.46
CA VAL A 21 -6.66 -18.57 35.56
C VAL A 21 -6.17 -17.82 34.33
N PRO A 22 -4.89 -17.91 33.96
CA PRO A 22 -4.49 -17.43 32.66
C PRO A 22 -5.28 -18.28 31.68
N VAL A 23 -6.31 -17.68 31.07
CA VAL A 23 -6.83 -18.18 29.81
C VAL A 23 -5.65 -18.00 28.87
N ALA A 24 -4.84 -19.05 28.76
CA ALA A 24 -3.97 -19.22 27.63
C ALA A 24 -4.93 -19.26 26.44
N VAL A 25 -5.17 -18.07 25.87
CA VAL A 25 -5.63 -17.97 24.50
C VAL A 25 -4.50 -18.62 23.73
N ALA A 26 -4.64 -19.93 23.50
CA ALA A 26 -3.92 -20.61 22.46
C ALA A 26 -4.39 -19.90 21.19
N VAL A 27 -3.71 -18.81 20.86
CA VAL A 27 -3.55 -18.38 19.48
C VAL A 27 -3.05 -19.64 18.82
N SER A 28 -3.97 -20.31 18.11
CA SER A 28 -3.61 -21.36 17.20
C SER A 28 -2.65 -20.71 16.22
N CYS A 29 -1.36 -20.82 16.52
CA CYS A 29 -0.31 -20.69 15.54
C CYS A 29 -0.60 -21.79 14.53
N SER A 30 -1.47 -21.51 13.56
CA SER A 30 -1.53 -22.27 12.34
C SER A 30 -0.12 -22.19 11.78
N LYS A 31 0.62 -23.28 11.94
CA LYS A 31 1.93 -23.45 11.33
C LYS A 31 1.78 -23.09 9.86
N GLY A 32 2.35 -21.95 9.47
CA GLY A 32 2.58 -21.60 8.08
C GLY A 32 3.53 -22.62 7.49
N GLN A 33 3.00 -23.74 7.02
CA GLN A 33 3.74 -24.78 6.34
C GLN A 33 2.93 -25.22 5.12
N ASN A 34 2.84 -24.30 4.18
CA ASN A 34 2.79 -24.57 2.75
C ASN A 34 3.08 -23.22 2.09
N GLU A 35 4.34 -22.78 2.19
CA GLU A 35 4.80 -21.81 1.20
C GLU A 35 4.69 -22.54 -0.14
N ASP A 36 3.79 -22.04 -0.98
CA ASP A 36 3.58 -22.57 -2.32
C ASP A 36 4.94 -22.68 -3.01
N LYS A 37 5.21 -23.84 -3.62
CA LYS A 37 6.49 -24.12 -4.28
C LYS A 37 6.80 -23.06 -5.33
N ASP A 38 5.76 -22.51 -5.94
CA ASP A 38 5.87 -21.42 -6.90
C ASP A 38 6.40 -20.15 -6.21
N LEU A 39 5.80 -19.72 -5.10
CA LEU A 39 6.25 -18.52 -4.37
C LEU A 39 7.67 -18.63 -3.84
N LYS A 40 8.08 -19.82 -3.40
CA LYS A 40 9.46 -20.05 -2.98
C LYS A 40 10.42 -19.94 -4.17
N ALA A 41 10.12 -20.59 -5.29
CA ALA A 41 10.92 -20.49 -6.50
C ALA A 41 11.03 -19.03 -7.00
N TRP A 42 9.97 -18.24 -6.82
CA TRP A 42 9.94 -16.82 -7.22
C TRP A 42 10.84 -15.96 -6.36
N ARG A 43 10.84 -16.17 -5.04
CA ARG A 43 11.74 -15.49 -4.11
C ARG A 43 13.20 -15.90 -4.34
N ASP A 44 13.43 -17.18 -4.58
CA ASP A 44 14.77 -17.71 -4.88
C ASP A 44 15.32 -17.11 -6.19
N ALA A 45 14.48 -16.89 -7.20
CA ALA A 45 14.86 -16.25 -8.47
C ALA A 45 15.29 -14.77 -8.32
N ILE A 46 14.78 -14.08 -7.29
CA ILE A 46 15.23 -12.73 -6.94
C ILE A 46 16.62 -12.76 -6.27
N GLY A 47 17.06 -13.90 -5.74
CA GLY A 47 18.42 -14.11 -5.22
C GLY A 47 18.81 -13.21 -4.03
N ASP A 48 20.12 -13.20 -3.72
CA ASP A 48 20.73 -12.42 -2.63
C ASP A 48 20.91 -10.94 -2.98
N HIS A 49 20.20 -10.43 -3.99
CA HIS A 49 20.32 -9.04 -4.41
C HIS A 49 19.98 -8.08 -3.25
N GLU A 50 20.92 -7.19 -2.94
CA GLU A 50 20.69 -6.04 -2.09
C GLU A 50 19.93 -4.99 -2.91
N PHE A 51 18.62 -4.92 -2.67
CA PHE A 51 17.84 -3.76 -3.08
C PHE A 51 18.28 -2.60 -2.21
N THR A 52 19.21 -1.80 -2.72
CA THR A 52 19.60 -0.58 -2.03
C THR A 52 18.40 0.35 -2.07
N HIS A 53 17.61 0.33 -1.00
CA HIS A 53 16.60 1.33 -0.68
C HIS A 53 17.32 2.64 -0.33
N GLN A 54 18.20 3.12 -1.20
CA GLN A 54 18.70 4.47 -1.13
C GLN A 54 17.52 5.33 -1.51
N ASN A 55 16.80 5.82 -0.49
CA ASN A 55 15.88 6.95 -0.51
C ASN A 55 15.98 7.72 -1.84
N ASP A 56 15.22 7.28 -2.84
CA ASP A 56 15.29 7.84 -4.19
C ASP A 56 14.66 9.20 -4.12
N LYS A 57 15.51 10.13 -3.74
CA LYS A 57 15.20 11.52 -3.51
C LYS A 57 15.30 12.16 -4.90
N PHE A 58 14.16 12.41 -5.52
CA PHE A 58 14.03 12.93 -6.86
C PHE A 58 14.29 14.43 -6.89
N ASP A 59 15.08 14.88 -7.85
CA ASP A 59 15.17 16.29 -8.21
C ASP A 59 14.08 16.61 -9.23
N LEU A 60 13.15 17.49 -8.84
CA LEU A 60 11.99 17.89 -9.63
C LEU A 60 12.03 19.37 -10.02
N GLU A 61 13.17 20.05 -9.86
CA GLU A 61 13.30 21.49 -10.11
C GLU A 61 12.88 21.87 -11.54
N ASN A 62 13.22 21.01 -12.51
CA ASN A 62 12.94 21.22 -13.94
C ASN A 62 11.78 20.37 -14.48
N LYS A 63 10.97 19.74 -13.61
CA LYS A 63 9.83 18.90 -14.03
C LYS A 63 8.53 19.66 -13.91
N SER A 64 7.71 19.64 -14.97
CA SER A 64 6.37 20.20 -14.93
C SER A 64 5.50 19.41 -13.95
N GLY A 65 4.95 20.10 -12.97
CA GLY A 65 4.09 19.52 -11.94
C GLY A 65 3.17 20.58 -11.35
N HIS A 66 2.20 20.12 -10.59
CA HIS A 66 1.22 20.97 -9.93
C HIS A 66 1.37 20.84 -8.41
N ASP A 67 1.65 21.95 -7.75
CA ASP A 67 1.70 22.00 -6.29
C ASP A 67 0.27 21.93 -5.72
N ALA A 68 0.11 21.10 -4.70
CA ALA A 68 -1.18 20.78 -4.10
C ALA A 68 -1.06 20.45 -2.61
N THR A 69 -2.20 20.33 -1.96
CA THR A 69 -2.34 19.90 -0.57
C THR A 69 -3.26 18.69 -0.48
N ILE A 70 -2.91 17.69 0.33
CA ILE A 70 -3.79 16.57 0.64
C ILE A 70 -5.01 17.07 1.40
N VAL A 71 -6.22 16.71 0.95
CA VAL A 71 -7.48 16.96 1.65
C VAL A 71 -7.87 15.74 2.48
N SER A 72 -7.86 14.57 1.86
CA SER A 72 -8.21 13.28 2.50
C SER A 72 -7.78 12.11 1.62
N TRP A 73 -7.73 10.91 2.19
CA TRP A 73 -7.58 9.66 1.44
C TRP A 73 -8.93 8.95 1.29
N VAL A 74 -9.24 8.43 0.10
CA VAL A 74 -10.40 7.55 -0.12
C VAL A 74 -10.02 6.12 0.25
N ASP A 75 -8.88 5.66 -0.25
CA ASP A 75 -8.24 4.35 -0.08
C ASP A 75 -6.71 4.55 -0.13
N GLY A 76 -5.93 3.51 -0.42
CA GLY A 76 -4.46 3.58 -0.42
C GLY A 76 -3.84 4.30 -1.63
N ASP A 77 -4.54 4.44 -2.75
CA ASP A 77 -4.02 5.02 -4.00
C ASP A 77 -4.88 6.13 -4.60
N THR A 78 -5.97 6.50 -3.91
CA THR A 78 -6.89 7.54 -4.33
C THR A 78 -7.02 8.69 -3.30
N PRO A 79 -6.05 9.61 -3.21
CA PRO A 79 -6.21 10.82 -2.41
C PRO A 79 -7.07 11.86 -3.12
N VAL A 80 -7.78 12.65 -2.31
CA VAL A 80 -8.38 13.93 -2.70
C VAL A 80 -7.35 15.02 -2.43
N VAL A 81 -7.07 15.85 -3.43
CA VAL A 81 -6.08 16.92 -3.35
C VAL A 81 -6.67 18.25 -3.80
N ARG A 82 -6.15 19.33 -3.21
CA ARG A 82 -6.45 20.70 -3.61
C ARG A 82 -5.22 21.35 -4.22
N PHE A 83 -5.28 21.66 -5.51
CA PHE A 83 -4.22 22.35 -6.23
C PHE A 83 -4.18 23.84 -5.89
N GLU A 84 -2.98 24.41 -5.84
CA GLU A 84 -2.80 25.85 -5.65
C GLU A 84 -3.30 26.66 -6.85
N LYS A 85 -3.24 26.06 -8.05
CA LYS A 85 -3.79 26.63 -9.30
C LYS A 85 -4.77 25.64 -9.93
N PRO A 86 -5.89 26.09 -10.52
CA PRO A 86 -6.84 25.18 -11.15
C PRO A 86 -6.19 24.30 -12.22
N VAL A 87 -6.42 23.00 -12.13
CA VAL A 87 -6.01 22.02 -13.15
C VAL A 87 -7.26 21.58 -13.88
N LYS A 88 -7.27 21.75 -15.21
CA LYS A 88 -8.45 21.46 -16.07
C LYS A 88 -9.74 22.11 -15.53
N GLY A 89 -9.63 23.35 -15.06
CA GLY A 89 -10.77 24.17 -14.59
C GLY A 89 -11.29 23.86 -13.18
N LYS A 90 -10.64 22.96 -12.42
CA LYS A 90 -11.02 22.65 -11.02
C LYS A 90 -9.82 22.73 -10.09
N THR A 91 -10.07 23.15 -8.85
CA THR A 91 -9.04 23.21 -7.79
C THR A 91 -8.95 21.93 -6.99
N GLU A 92 -10.02 21.13 -6.91
CA GLU A 92 -10.04 19.87 -6.15
C GLU A 92 -10.25 18.67 -7.08
N TRP A 93 -9.44 17.63 -6.88
CA TRP A 93 -9.48 16.41 -7.68
C TRP A 93 -9.19 15.18 -6.82
N LYS A 94 -9.83 14.07 -7.18
CA LYS A 94 -9.33 12.74 -6.83
C LYS A 94 -8.17 12.40 -7.78
N ILE A 95 -7.04 12.00 -7.20
CA ILE A 95 -5.88 11.52 -7.95
C ILE A 95 -5.90 9.99 -7.91
N ARG A 96 -5.77 9.30 -9.04
CA ARG A 96 -5.37 7.89 -9.06
C ARG A 96 -3.85 7.88 -9.13
N VAL A 97 -3.21 7.41 -8.06
CA VAL A 97 -1.74 7.38 -7.99
C VAL A 97 -1.22 6.43 -9.07
N ALA A 98 -0.32 6.93 -9.90
CA ALA A 98 0.25 6.15 -10.99
C ALA A 98 1.23 5.08 -10.48
N ALA A 99 1.42 4.05 -11.31
CA ALA A 99 2.30 2.91 -11.09
C ALA A 99 1.94 1.97 -9.92
N ILE A 100 0.80 2.18 -9.26
CA ILE A 100 0.32 1.31 -8.18
C ILE A 100 -1.16 0.99 -8.31
N ASP A 101 -1.57 -0.07 -7.63
CA ASP A 101 -2.95 -0.41 -7.31
C ASP A 101 -3.01 -0.90 -5.86
N THR A 102 -3.95 -0.39 -5.07
CA THR A 102 -4.14 -0.80 -3.67
C THR A 102 -5.49 -1.48 -3.49
N PRO A 103 -5.61 -2.43 -2.55
CA PRO A 103 -6.91 -2.99 -2.19
C PRO A 103 -7.93 -1.87 -1.96
N GLU A 104 -9.15 -2.09 -2.44
CA GLU A 104 -10.21 -1.08 -2.50
C GLU A 104 -11.10 -1.20 -1.26
N LEU A 105 -11.40 -0.07 -0.61
CA LEU A 105 -12.33 -0.07 0.53
C LEU A 105 -13.78 -0.29 0.11
N HIS A 106 -14.11 0.00 -1.15
CA HIS A 106 -15.45 -0.15 -1.70
C HIS A 106 -15.34 -0.77 -3.09
N ALA A 107 -16.22 -1.74 -3.40
CA ALA A 107 -16.26 -2.38 -4.70
C ALA A 107 -17.65 -2.24 -5.33
N GLN A 108 -17.71 -2.13 -6.65
CA GLN A 108 -19.00 -2.04 -7.34
C GLN A 108 -19.73 -3.39 -7.26
N ALA A 109 -20.94 -3.39 -6.72
CA ALA A 109 -21.83 -4.54 -6.73
C ALA A 109 -22.66 -4.59 -8.04
N ASP A 110 -23.26 -5.74 -8.33
CA ASP A 110 -24.06 -5.97 -9.55
C ASP A 110 -25.26 -5.01 -9.68
N ASP A 111 -25.77 -4.51 -8.56
CA ASP A 111 -26.85 -3.52 -8.50
C ASP A 111 -26.37 -2.07 -8.72
N GLY A 112 -25.08 -1.88 -9.00
CA GLY A 112 -24.44 -0.58 -9.21
C GLY A 112 -24.10 0.19 -7.93
N THR A 113 -24.36 -0.37 -6.75
CA THR A 113 -23.94 0.22 -5.47
C THR A 113 -22.44 0.01 -5.23
N TRP A 114 -21.89 0.74 -4.26
CA TRP A 114 -20.47 0.66 -3.88
C TRP A 114 -20.36 0.36 -2.38
N PRO A 115 -20.77 -0.83 -1.91
CA PRO A 115 -20.63 -1.23 -0.52
C PRO A 115 -19.15 -1.34 -0.12
N GLU A 116 -18.91 -1.28 1.20
CA GLU A 116 -17.59 -1.62 1.73
C GLU A 116 -17.22 -3.06 1.36
N THR A 117 -15.94 -3.28 1.04
CA THR A 117 -15.39 -4.62 0.88
C THR A 117 -15.35 -5.35 2.23
N THR A 118 -15.16 -6.67 2.22
CA THR A 118 -15.12 -7.48 3.45
C THR A 118 -13.93 -8.43 3.43
N GLY A 119 -13.60 -9.04 4.58
CA GLY A 119 -12.50 -10.00 4.69
C GLY A 119 -11.13 -9.37 4.52
N ASP A 120 -10.21 -10.09 3.88
CA ASP A 120 -8.82 -9.66 3.70
C ASP A 120 -8.69 -8.37 2.89
N GLU A 121 -9.54 -8.18 1.88
CA GLU A 121 -9.54 -6.96 1.06
C GLU A 121 -9.70 -5.71 1.92
N TYR A 122 -10.75 -5.68 2.74
CA TYR A 122 -11.03 -4.54 3.61
C TYR A 122 -9.89 -4.29 4.61
N ILE A 123 -9.33 -5.36 5.18
CA ILE A 123 -8.22 -5.25 6.15
C ILE A 123 -7.01 -4.58 5.51
N TRP A 124 -6.65 -4.99 4.30
CA TRP A 124 -5.48 -4.46 3.60
C TRP A 124 -5.75 -3.10 2.97
N ALA A 125 -6.95 -2.85 2.45
CA ALA A 125 -7.39 -1.56 1.95
C ALA A 125 -7.32 -0.51 3.06
N LYS A 126 -7.78 -0.87 4.27
CA LYS A 126 -7.67 -0.01 5.45
C LYS A 126 -6.21 0.26 5.82
N LYS A 127 -5.33 -0.76 5.82
CA LYS A 127 -3.90 -0.55 6.11
C LYS A 127 -3.23 0.37 5.08
N ALA A 128 -3.56 0.22 3.80
CA ALA A 128 -3.04 1.07 2.73
C ALA A 128 -3.53 2.52 2.89
N LYS A 129 -4.81 2.73 3.22
CA LYS A 129 -5.35 4.04 3.54
C LYS A 129 -4.70 4.66 4.78
N ASP A 130 -4.59 3.89 5.86
CA ASP A 130 -3.96 4.33 7.12
C ASP A 130 -2.50 4.73 6.90
N PHE A 131 -1.79 4.06 5.98
CA PHE A 131 -0.44 4.44 5.55
C PHE A 131 -0.44 5.81 4.84
N GLY A 132 -1.37 6.03 3.90
CA GLY A 132 -1.58 7.33 3.26
C GLY A 132 -1.83 8.45 4.27
N ASP A 133 -2.77 8.23 5.20
CA ASP A 133 -3.10 9.18 6.26
C ASP A 133 -1.92 9.46 7.21
N LYS A 134 -1.05 8.47 7.43
CA LYS A 134 0.14 8.61 8.28
C LYS A 134 1.27 9.37 7.59
N VAL A 135 1.59 9.00 6.35
CA VAL A 135 2.74 9.56 5.61
C VAL A 135 2.41 10.94 5.05
N LEU A 136 1.18 11.11 4.58
CA LEU A 136 0.67 12.32 3.96
C LEU A 136 -0.71 12.68 4.56
N PRO A 137 -0.76 13.08 5.84
CA PRO A 137 -2.01 13.51 6.47
C PRO A 137 -2.62 14.72 5.75
N ALA A 138 -3.91 14.95 5.97
CA ALA A 138 -4.59 16.15 5.49
C ALA A 138 -3.80 17.43 5.85
N GLY A 139 -3.62 18.32 4.88
CA GLY A 139 -2.76 19.51 5.00
C GLY A 139 -1.33 19.31 4.50
N SER A 140 -0.91 18.08 4.17
CA SER A 140 0.42 17.81 3.62
C SER A 140 0.60 18.45 2.25
N LYS A 141 1.71 19.19 2.09
CA LYS A 141 2.10 19.78 0.81
C LYS A 141 2.76 18.75 -0.09
N ILE A 142 2.30 18.67 -1.33
CA ILE A 142 2.75 17.71 -2.32
C ILE A 142 2.94 18.38 -3.68
N ARG A 143 3.67 17.70 -4.55
CA ARG A 143 3.74 17.99 -5.98
C ARG A 143 3.17 16.80 -6.76
N VAL A 144 2.21 17.08 -7.64
CA VAL A 144 1.61 16.06 -8.51
C VAL A 144 2.11 16.24 -9.93
N ILE A 145 2.71 15.20 -10.49
CA ILE A 145 3.04 15.14 -11.91
C ILE A 145 1.95 14.30 -12.58
N THR A 146 1.07 14.95 -13.34
CA THR A 146 -0.07 14.28 -13.99
C THR A 146 0.35 13.63 -15.30
N SER A 147 -0.20 12.46 -15.58
CA SER A 147 -0.22 11.90 -16.93
C SER A 147 -1.41 12.44 -17.73
N ASP A 148 -1.31 12.49 -19.06
CA ASP A 148 -2.39 13.00 -19.93
C ASP A 148 -3.67 12.15 -19.91
N ASN A 149 -3.60 10.95 -19.33
CA ASN A 149 -4.71 10.01 -19.27
C ASN A 149 -5.75 10.45 -18.21
N LYS A 150 -6.99 10.68 -18.67
CA LYS A 150 -8.16 10.79 -17.78
C LYS A 150 -8.75 9.40 -17.55
N SER A 151 -9.07 9.09 -16.30
CA SER A 151 -10.04 8.04 -15.97
C SER A 151 -11.28 8.72 -15.44
N TYR A 152 -12.29 8.94 -16.30
CA TYR A 152 -13.64 9.47 -16.07
C TYR A 152 -13.79 10.64 -15.06
N SER A 153 -13.54 10.44 -13.75
CA SER A 153 -13.67 11.40 -12.65
C SER A 153 -12.36 11.72 -11.89
N ARG A 154 -11.24 11.09 -12.27
CA ARG A 154 -9.95 11.14 -11.59
C ARG A 154 -8.86 11.70 -12.53
N LEU A 155 -7.89 12.43 -11.96
CA LEU A 155 -6.61 12.68 -12.63
C LEU A 155 -5.67 11.52 -12.32
N VAL A 156 -4.95 11.02 -13.30
CA VAL A 156 -3.90 10.02 -13.08
C VAL A 156 -2.56 10.74 -12.95
N GLY A 157 -1.80 10.48 -11.90
CA GLY A 157 -0.49 11.11 -11.71
C GLY A 157 0.30 10.53 -10.54
N SER A 158 1.58 10.88 -10.46
CA SER A 158 2.42 10.50 -9.32
C SER A 158 2.52 11.64 -8.31
N ILE A 159 2.53 11.25 -7.04
CA ILE A 159 2.58 12.15 -5.89
C ILE A 159 4.00 12.15 -5.33
N PHE A 160 4.57 13.35 -5.27
CA PHE A 160 5.88 13.60 -4.73
C PHE A 160 5.77 14.53 -3.52
N TYR A 161 6.58 14.28 -2.50
CA TYR A 161 6.54 15.06 -1.27
C TYR A 161 7.93 15.16 -0.66
N LYS A 162 8.12 16.16 0.19
CA LYS A 162 9.38 16.30 0.93
C LYS A 162 9.20 15.70 2.32
N GLU A 163 10.19 14.95 2.77
CA GLU A 163 10.20 14.40 4.13
C GLU A 163 10.23 15.52 5.17
N LYS A 164 10.96 16.60 4.87
CA LYS A 164 10.96 17.85 5.64
C LYS A 164 10.77 19.04 4.70
N PRO A 165 10.11 20.13 5.11
CA PRO A 165 9.87 21.29 4.25
C PRO A 165 11.13 21.86 3.58
N GLU A 166 12.26 21.82 4.29
CA GLU A 166 13.56 22.31 3.86
C GLU A 166 14.31 21.38 2.88
N ASP A 167 13.86 20.13 2.72
CA ASP A 167 14.52 19.19 1.83
C ASP A 167 14.49 19.71 0.39
N LYS A 168 15.60 19.58 -0.33
CA LYS A 168 15.67 19.97 -1.74
C LYS A 168 15.08 18.91 -2.68
N LYS A 169 15.03 17.67 -2.22
CA LYS A 169 14.64 16.52 -3.02
C LYS A 169 13.33 15.92 -2.51
N TYR A 170 12.62 15.24 -3.40
CA TYR A 170 11.30 14.68 -3.14
C TYR A 170 11.34 13.16 -3.02
N ARG A 171 10.47 12.59 -2.19
CA ARG A 171 10.11 11.17 -2.17
C ARG A 171 8.91 10.93 -3.08
N SER A 172 8.74 9.69 -3.53
CA SER A 172 7.56 9.24 -4.29
C SER A 172 6.66 8.40 -3.39
N TYR A 173 5.39 8.78 -3.27
CA TYR A 173 4.41 8.01 -2.49
C TYR A 173 4.25 6.58 -3.02
N SER A 174 4.24 6.41 -4.34
CA SER A 174 4.17 5.08 -4.99
C SER A 174 5.31 4.18 -4.54
N VAL A 175 6.53 4.70 -4.46
CA VAL A 175 7.72 3.95 -4.02
C VAL A 175 7.59 3.55 -2.55
N ASP A 176 7.15 4.49 -1.71
CA ASP A 176 7.03 4.26 -0.27
C ASP A 176 5.97 3.19 0.07
N ILE A 177 4.77 3.28 -0.52
CA ILE A 177 3.70 2.31 -0.25
C ILE A 177 4.01 0.91 -0.80
N LEU A 178 4.70 0.83 -1.95
CA LEU A 178 5.18 -0.44 -2.50
C LEU A 178 6.24 -1.08 -1.60
N ASN A 179 7.14 -0.27 -1.03
CA ASN A 179 8.20 -0.77 -0.16
C ASN A 179 7.69 -1.33 1.18
N GLU A 180 6.51 -0.88 1.62
CA GLU A 180 5.77 -1.48 2.75
C GLU A 180 4.94 -2.71 2.33
N GLY A 181 4.90 -3.03 1.03
CA GLY A 181 4.11 -4.11 0.47
C GLY A 181 2.63 -3.88 0.62
N LEU A 182 2.14 -2.63 0.63
CA LEU A 182 0.72 -2.29 0.80
C LEU A 182 0.02 -1.99 -0.54
N ALA A 183 0.74 -2.11 -1.64
CA ALA A 183 0.24 -1.92 -3.00
C ALA A 183 0.89 -2.95 -3.93
N LEU A 184 0.22 -3.19 -5.06
CA LEU A 184 0.76 -3.90 -6.20
C LEU A 184 1.33 -2.90 -7.21
N ALA A 185 2.40 -3.26 -7.93
CA ALA A 185 2.98 -2.39 -8.94
C ALA A 185 2.22 -2.52 -10.27
N PHE A 186 1.80 -1.39 -10.84
CA PHE A 186 1.07 -1.28 -12.11
C PHE A 186 1.79 -0.32 -13.05
N ILE A 187 3.04 -0.65 -13.38
CA ILE A 187 3.87 0.19 -14.24
C ILE A 187 3.67 -0.14 -15.73
N ASN A 188 3.66 0.89 -16.58
CA ASN A 188 3.78 0.71 -18.02
C ASN A 188 5.26 0.65 -18.40
N VAL A 189 5.79 -0.57 -18.54
CA VAL A 189 7.20 -0.83 -18.84
C VAL A 189 7.65 -0.13 -20.13
N ALA A 190 6.78 -0.02 -21.14
CA ALA A 190 7.11 0.65 -22.40
C ALA A 190 7.36 2.16 -22.23
N LYS A 191 6.91 2.76 -21.12
CA LYS A 191 7.13 4.18 -20.81
C LYS A 191 8.35 4.44 -19.94
N VAL A 192 8.95 3.42 -19.34
CA VAL A 192 10.11 3.62 -18.45
C VAL A 192 11.31 4.16 -19.21
N ASN A 193 11.48 3.78 -20.47
CA ASN A 193 12.55 4.32 -21.33
C ASN A 193 12.14 5.60 -22.08
N VAL A 194 10.92 6.10 -21.89
CA VAL A 194 10.44 7.33 -22.55
C VAL A 194 10.83 8.54 -21.70
N ILE A 195 11.81 9.29 -22.20
CA ILE A 195 12.32 10.51 -21.57
C ILE A 195 11.14 11.44 -21.20
N ASN A 196 11.12 11.92 -19.96
CA ASN A 196 10.10 12.81 -19.38
C ASN A 196 8.74 12.18 -19.08
N SER A 197 8.57 10.86 -19.22
CA SER A 197 7.40 10.20 -18.62
C SER A 197 7.55 10.12 -17.09
N VAL A 198 6.43 10.04 -16.39
CA VAL A 198 6.43 9.79 -14.94
C VAL A 198 7.05 8.42 -14.64
N GLU A 199 6.76 7.43 -15.48
CA GLU A 199 7.29 6.08 -15.39
C GLU A 199 8.82 6.03 -15.54
N SER A 200 9.41 6.90 -16.38
CA SER A 200 10.88 7.02 -16.49
C SER A 200 11.52 7.62 -15.24
N LEU A 201 10.77 8.42 -14.49
CA LEU A 201 11.26 9.06 -13.27
C LEU A 201 11.29 8.07 -12.11
N ILE A 202 10.24 7.26 -11.94
CA ILE A 202 10.08 6.41 -10.76
C ILE A 202 10.25 4.92 -11.04
N GLY A 203 10.43 4.50 -12.30
CA GLY A 203 10.30 3.11 -12.70
C GLY A 203 11.27 2.16 -12.01
N HIS A 204 12.55 2.55 -11.90
CA HIS A 204 13.54 1.78 -11.16
C HIS A 204 13.28 1.74 -9.66
N SER A 205 12.86 2.87 -9.07
CA SER A 205 12.53 2.94 -7.64
C SER A 205 11.31 2.10 -7.28
N VAL A 206 10.29 2.11 -8.14
CA VAL A 206 9.10 1.25 -8.04
C VAL A 206 9.51 -0.22 -8.13
N ALA A 207 10.44 -0.52 -9.05
CA ALA A 207 10.98 -1.87 -9.22
C ALA A 207 11.69 -2.38 -7.96
N ASP A 208 12.61 -1.59 -7.42
CA ASP A 208 13.34 -1.90 -6.19
C ASP A 208 12.39 -2.05 -5.01
N ALA A 209 11.44 -1.13 -4.83
CA ALA A 209 10.49 -1.16 -3.72
C ALA A 209 9.60 -2.41 -3.74
N TYR A 210 9.03 -2.75 -4.89
CA TYR A 210 8.18 -3.92 -5.03
C TYR A 210 8.95 -5.22 -4.75
N ASN A 211 10.11 -5.40 -5.41
CA ASN A 211 10.94 -6.58 -5.21
C ASN A 211 11.43 -6.72 -3.76
N ASN A 212 11.78 -5.60 -3.13
CA ASN A 212 12.17 -5.58 -1.73
C ASN A 212 11.04 -6.03 -0.81
N ALA A 213 9.82 -5.53 -1.01
CA ALA A 213 8.66 -5.94 -0.22
C ALA A 213 8.31 -7.42 -0.42
N PHE A 214 8.38 -7.90 -1.67
CA PHE A 214 8.09 -9.29 -2.02
C PHE A 214 9.10 -10.27 -1.40
N LYS A 215 10.41 -9.98 -1.55
CA LYS A 215 11.52 -10.76 -0.97
C LYS A 215 11.42 -10.83 0.55
N ASN A 216 11.14 -9.70 1.19
CA ASN A 216 11.07 -9.61 2.66
C ASN A 216 9.70 -9.94 3.24
N LYS A 217 8.76 -10.46 2.42
CA LYS A 217 7.40 -10.84 2.84
C LYS A 217 6.69 -9.72 3.61
N LYS A 218 6.79 -8.47 3.14
CA LYS A 218 6.12 -7.31 3.76
C LYS A 218 4.67 -7.19 3.29
N GLY A 219 3.81 -6.64 4.16
CA GLY A 219 2.44 -6.26 3.81
C GLY A 219 1.64 -7.41 3.18
N LEU A 220 1.04 -7.17 2.02
CA LEU A 220 0.29 -8.15 1.23
C LEU A 220 1.11 -9.44 1.01
N PHE A 221 2.44 -9.35 0.85
CA PHE A 221 3.31 -10.50 0.60
C PHE A 221 3.64 -11.33 1.85
N SER A 222 3.19 -10.91 3.04
CA SER A 222 3.33 -11.66 4.30
C SER A 222 2.29 -12.77 4.44
N VAL A 223 1.22 -12.71 3.65
CA VAL A 223 0.11 -13.68 3.64
C VAL A 223 0.05 -14.42 2.31
N ASP A 224 -0.91 -15.34 2.16
CA ASP A 224 -1.24 -15.92 0.85
C ASP A 224 -1.88 -14.85 -0.05
N TYR A 225 -1.05 -14.01 -0.66
CA TYR A 225 -1.49 -12.86 -1.45
C TYR A 225 -2.26 -13.27 -2.72
N LYS A 226 -2.31 -14.56 -3.09
CA LYS A 226 -3.15 -15.05 -4.19
C LYS A 226 -4.65 -14.84 -3.89
N SER A 227 -5.07 -14.83 -2.62
CA SER A 227 -6.44 -14.44 -2.25
C SER A 227 -6.69 -12.95 -2.51
N ILE A 228 -5.67 -12.10 -2.33
CA ILE A 228 -5.70 -10.66 -2.54
C ILE A 228 -5.69 -10.34 -4.03
N LEU A 229 -4.87 -11.02 -4.84
CA LEU A 229 -4.88 -10.88 -6.31
C LEU A 229 -6.28 -11.09 -6.91
N LYS A 230 -7.02 -12.09 -6.42
CA LYS A 230 -8.38 -12.36 -6.89
C LYS A 230 -9.32 -11.18 -6.70
N VAL A 231 -9.12 -10.37 -5.65
CA VAL A 231 -9.96 -9.19 -5.39
C VAL A 231 -9.63 -8.04 -6.34
N HIS A 232 -8.39 -7.95 -6.80
CA HIS A 232 -7.96 -7.04 -7.88
C HIS A 232 -8.37 -7.53 -9.29
N GLY A 233 -9.22 -8.56 -9.39
CA GLY A 233 -9.63 -9.15 -10.67
C GLY A 233 -8.50 -9.90 -11.38
N VAL A 234 -7.45 -10.27 -10.65
CA VAL A 234 -6.29 -11.03 -11.14
C VAL A 234 -6.52 -12.51 -10.81
N THR A 235 -6.94 -13.30 -11.79
CA THR A 235 -7.33 -14.72 -11.60
C THR A 235 -6.15 -15.67 -11.44
N ASP A 236 -4.96 -15.25 -11.87
CA ASP A 236 -3.66 -15.90 -11.69
C ASP A 236 -2.55 -14.84 -11.78
N ASP A 237 -1.34 -15.13 -11.29
CA ASP A 237 -0.25 -14.15 -11.29
C ASP A 237 0.15 -13.65 -12.70
N THR A 238 -0.25 -14.35 -13.77
CA THR A 238 -0.06 -13.92 -15.18
C THR A 238 -0.98 -12.76 -15.57
N ASN A 239 -2.03 -12.49 -14.78
CA ASN A 239 -3.01 -11.43 -14.99
C ASN A 239 -2.79 -10.17 -14.15
N LEU A 240 -1.72 -10.09 -13.34
CA LEU A 240 -1.24 -8.79 -12.85
C LEU A 240 -1.04 -7.96 -14.12
N ARG A 241 -1.86 -6.92 -14.33
CA ARG A 241 -1.91 -6.16 -15.58
C ARG A 241 -0.68 -5.25 -15.67
N TRP A 242 0.49 -5.87 -15.84
CA TRP A 242 1.66 -5.30 -16.44
C TRP A 242 1.32 -5.00 -17.90
N ARG A 243 0.62 -3.88 -18.15
CA ARG A 243 0.22 -3.51 -19.52
C ARG A 243 1.48 -3.21 -20.33
N GLY A 244 2.01 -4.24 -20.99
CA GLY A 244 3.21 -4.15 -21.79
C GLY A 244 3.48 -5.36 -22.68
N THR A 245 3.35 -6.60 -22.19
CA THR A 245 3.72 -7.78 -22.99
C THR A 245 2.89 -9.00 -22.60
N ASN A 246 2.40 -9.74 -23.59
CA ASN A 246 1.48 -10.88 -23.41
C ASN A 246 2.13 -12.16 -22.83
N THR A 247 3.35 -12.15 -22.27
CA THR A 247 4.10 -13.41 -22.13
C THR A 247 5.22 -13.43 -21.07
N VAL A 248 5.15 -12.69 -19.96
CA VAL A 248 6.30 -12.67 -19.03
C VAL A 248 5.93 -13.13 -17.62
N GLU A 249 6.21 -14.41 -17.36
CA GLU A 249 6.26 -15.06 -16.04
C GLU A 249 7.51 -14.65 -15.23
N THR A 250 7.99 -13.39 -15.31
CA THR A 250 9.20 -13.00 -14.60
C THR A 250 8.85 -12.34 -13.26
N PRO A 251 9.27 -12.91 -12.12
CA PRO A 251 8.97 -12.39 -10.79
C PRO A 251 9.76 -11.13 -10.43
N ASN A 252 10.77 -10.81 -11.23
CA ASN A 252 11.56 -9.60 -11.11
C ASN A 252 11.08 -8.58 -12.13
N ILE A 253 10.51 -7.49 -11.64
CA ILE A 253 10.07 -6.37 -12.47
C ILE A 253 11.22 -5.75 -13.30
N TYR A 254 12.49 -5.92 -12.92
CA TYR A 254 13.63 -5.54 -13.78
C TYR A 254 13.68 -6.31 -15.10
N ASP A 255 13.40 -7.61 -15.06
CA ASP A 255 13.36 -8.45 -16.26
C ASP A 255 12.25 -7.95 -17.21
N MET A 256 11.14 -7.47 -16.64
CA MET A 256 10.02 -6.87 -17.39
C MET A 256 10.36 -5.49 -17.97
N LEU A 257 11.20 -4.71 -17.28
CA LEU A 257 11.70 -3.44 -17.79
C LEU A 257 12.71 -3.63 -18.94
N GLY A 258 13.20 -4.85 -19.16
CA GLY A 258 14.27 -5.12 -20.13
C GLY A 258 15.58 -4.41 -19.76
N VAL A 259 15.74 -4.03 -18.49
CA VAL A 259 16.92 -3.33 -17.99
C VAL A 259 17.78 -4.31 -17.21
N LYS A 260 19.05 -4.46 -17.62
CA LYS A 260 20.02 -5.20 -16.81
C LYS A 260 20.34 -4.36 -15.58
N GLN A 261 20.18 -4.94 -14.40
CA GLN A 261 20.50 -4.26 -13.14
C GLN A 261 22.00 -3.91 -13.13
N GLY A 262 22.33 -2.62 -13.20
CA GLY A 262 23.70 -2.12 -13.32
C GLY A 262 23.90 -0.99 -14.33
N ASP A 263 22.95 -0.76 -15.24
CA ASP A 263 23.01 0.30 -16.26
C ASP A 263 22.68 1.72 -15.71
N LYS A 264 23.00 2.02 -14.44
CA LYS A 264 22.80 3.35 -13.83
C LYS A 264 23.77 4.40 -14.38
#